data_AF-A0AA89BRB7-F1
#
_entry.id   AF-A0AA89BRB7-F1
#
_cell.length_a   1.000
_cell.length_b   1.000
_cell.length_c   1.000
_cell.angle_alpha   90.00
_cell.angle_beta   90.00
_cell.angle_gamma   90.00
#
_symmetry.space_group_name_H-M   'P 1'
#
loop_
_entity.id
_entity.type
_entity.pdbx_description
1 polymer ?
#
loop_
_entity_poly.entity_id
_entity_poly.type
_entity_poly.pdbx_seq_one_letter_code
_entity_poly.pdbx_strand_id
1 'polypeptide(L)'
;EPPFVIQIQTENQTIYTGYAFDVLDEICIRLGIKYKAIEVPDKQYGIKQSDGSWTGIIGNVAKGMSDLGVGPISVTAERETVIDFSAPYYDYAGLQILMKDSTKPKSLFIFASVFTEIVWILWFITIIMTALLLFGYHRLRDYITSKYGQTGTDGKFNLMNSFWFVMASFTQAGPDRSPMTFSSRILVAGFWFFCHIMMATYTANLAAFMTSSRLHTPIESLEDLAIQSGIRYSALAGSVSEIYFKRMANIENNFYSLWKEMSYYSTSQSTISKYAVWDYPLGDRYTRILSAINTTGFVNTSSLGIQMVMEGNFAYVHETPLIKYEMSKTCGLMTVGAAFSAKPYAFVLPEKSPLADQFSSVILELQSELILEKLKEKWWRSKNPTCSGTTDENTGLTLESLGGIFIVILGGCFLSYVVLGAELIVNKIRLSRKGNASVSILCGSLHCQQAGEHRNNVRKHI
;
A
#
# COMPACT_ATOMS: atom_id res chain seq x y z
N GLU A 1 15.41 -4.57 26.59
CA GLU A 1 14.88 -4.81 25.24
C GLU A 1 15.17 -3.61 24.34
N PRO A 2 15.72 -3.81 23.12
CA PRO A 2 15.90 -2.75 22.14
C PRO A 2 14.55 -2.14 21.72
N PRO A 3 14.46 -0.81 21.48
CA PRO A 3 15.53 0.19 21.51
C PRO A 3 15.75 0.82 22.90
N PHE A 4 14.99 0.44 23.93
CA PHE A 4 15.06 1.07 25.25
C PHE A 4 16.36 0.73 25.99
N VAL A 5 16.77 -0.55 25.94
CA VAL A 5 17.99 -1.06 26.55
C VAL A 5 18.64 -2.08 25.62
N ILE A 6 19.85 -1.77 25.20
CA ILE A 6 20.73 -2.52 24.32
C ILE A 6 22.06 -2.74 25.05
N GLN A 7 22.44 -4.00 25.20
CA GLN A 7 23.69 -4.40 25.82
C GLN A 7 24.78 -4.48 24.75
N ILE A 8 25.88 -3.77 24.95
CA ILE A 8 27.08 -3.82 24.10
C ILE A 8 28.19 -4.42 24.96
N GLN A 9 28.66 -5.61 24.58
CA GLN A 9 29.80 -6.25 25.24
C GLN A 9 31.10 -5.76 24.60
N THR A 10 31.96 -5.14 25.40
CA THR A 10 33.36 -4.82 25.04
C THR A 10 34.27 -5.76 25.85
N GLU A 11 35.48 -6.04 25.36
CA GLU A 11 36.41 -7.03 25.93
C GLU A 11 36.63 -6.95 27.46
N ASN A 12 36.45 -5.78 28.09
CA ASN A 12 36.58 -5.60 29.54
C ASN A 12 35.32 -5.07 30.27
N GLN A 13 34.28 -4.63 29.56
CA GLN A 13 33.10 -3.99 30.19
C GLN A 13 31.82 -4.17 29.37
N THR A 14 30.71 -4.40 30.07
CA THR A 14 29.35 -4.37 29.52
C THR A 14 28.82 -2.94 29.58
N ILE A 15 28.57 -2.34 28.42
CA ILE A 15 28.02 -1.00 28.31
C ILE A 15 26.54 -1.12 27.92
N TYR A 16 25.67 -0.40 28.61
CA TYR A 16 24.25 -0.32 28.28
C TYR A 16 23.98 0.99 27.55
N THR A 17 23.26 0.90 26.43
CA THR A 17 22.85 2.05 25.61
C THR A 17 21.38 1.86 25.24
N GLY A 18 20.67 2.92 24.88
CA GLY A 18 19.26 2.83 24.48
C GLY A 18 18.49 4.06 24.89
N TYR A 19 17.25 4.18 24.43
CA TYR A 19 16.41 5.34 24.73
C TYR A 19 16.23 5.57 26.24
N ALA A 20 16.03 4.50 27.03
CA ALA A 20 15.86 4.66 28.48
C ALA A 20 17.15 5.09 29.18
N PHE A 21 18.31 4.68 28.68
CA PHE A 21 19.62 5.09 29.19
C PHE A 21 19.98 6.51 28.77
N ASP A 22 19.72 6.91 27.53
CA ASP A 22 19.93 8.29 27.08
C ASP A 22 19.08 9.27 27.90
N VAL A 23 17.82 8.92 28.22
CA VAL A 23 16.98 9.72 29.11
C VAL A 23 17.54 9.74 30.54
N LEU A 24 18.00 8.59 31.05
CA LEU A 24 18.61 8.51 32.37
C LEU A 24 19.88 9.37 32.47
N ASP A 25 20.71 9.38 31.44
CA ASP A 25 21.93 10.20 31.39
C ASP A 25 21.60 11.69 31.50
N GLU A 26 20.61 12.17 30.76
CA GLU A 26 20.13 13.56 30.85
C GLU A 26 19.61 13.91 32.25
N ILE A 27 18.88 12.99 32.90
CA ILE A 27 18.41 13.16 34.28
C ILE A 27 19.59 13.22 35.25
N CYS A 28 20.53 12.28 35.15
CA CYS A 28 21.69 12.20 36.02
C CYS A 28 22.62 13.41 35.88
N ILE A 29 22.78 13.96 34.66
CA ILE A 29 23.54 15.19 34.42
C ILE A 29 22.90 16.38 35.15
N ARG A 30 21.58 16.55 35.08
CA ARG A 30 20.87 17.65 35.76
C ARG A 30 20.86 17.52 37.29
N LEU A 31 20.74 16.29 37.79
CA LEU A 31 20.74 16.02 39.23
C LEU A 31 22.15 15.91 39.83
N GLY A 32 23.20 15.78 39.01
CA GLY A 32 24.58 15.58 39.46
C GLY A 32 24.83 14.21 40.10
N ILE A 33 24.05 13.18 39.72
CA ILE A 33 24.11 11.83 40.30
C ILE A 33 24.91 10.91 39.38
N LYS A 34 25.66 9.97 39.96
CA LYS A 34 26.33 8.89 39.21
C LYS A 34 25.60 7.58 39.46
N TYR A 35 25.50 6.74 38.43
CA TYR A 35 24.87 5.43 38.54
C TYR A 35 25.81 4.30 38.08
N LYS A 36 25.50 3.08 38.51
CA LYS A 36 26.13 1.85 38.03
C LYS A 36 25.03 0.88 37.60
N ALA A 37 24.97 0.57 36.32
CA ALA A 37 23.96 -0.33 35.78
C ALA A 37 24.30 -1.80 36.08
N ILE A 38 23.29 -2.57 36.50
CA ILE A 38 23.38 -4.01 36.79
C ILE A 38 22.20 -4.68 36.10
N GLU A 39 22.45 -5.79 35.39
CA GLU A 39 21.39 -6.59 34.77
C GLU A 39 20.78 -7.54 35.80
N VAL A 40 19.45 -7.66 35.79
CA VAL A 40 18.74 -8.57 36.70
C VAL A 40 18.98 -10.02 36.27
N PRO A 41 19.31 -10.96 37.20
CA PRO A 41 19.64 -12.34 36.85
C PRO A 41 18.56 -13.11 36.10
N ASP A 42 17.28 -12.85 36.43
CA ASP A 42 16.13 -13.53 35.84
C ASP A 42 15.68 -12.92 34.50
N LYS A 43 16.25 -11.78 34.08
CA LYS A 43 15.88 -11.00 32.90
C LYS A 43 14.38 -10.68 32.79
N GLN A 44 13.67 -10.63 33.92
CA GLN A 44 12.25 -10.31 33.95
C GLN A 44 12.02 -8.87 34.43
N TYR A 45 10.95 -8.24 33.95
CA TYR A 45 10.52 -6.95 34.47
C TYR A 45 10.01 -7.06 35.91
N GLY A 46 9.16 -8.06 36.15
CA GLY A 46 8.65 -8.39 37.47
C GLY A 46 7.19 -8.83 37.41
N ILE A 47 6.97 -10.07 37.85
CA ILE A 47 5.68 -10.74 37.93
C ILE A 47 5.40 -11.04 39.40
N LYS A 48 4.17 -10.78 39.84
CA LYS A 48 3.73 -11.13 41.18
C LYS A 48 3.53 -12.65 41.27
N GLN A 49 4.24 -13.29 42.19
CA GLN A 49 4.10 -14.70 42.49
C GLN A 49 2.90 -14.94 43.43
N SER A 50 2.47 -16.20 43.56
CA SER A 50 1.35 -16.60 44.42
C SER A 50 1.62 -16.38 45.92
N ASP A 51 2.89 -16.34 46.32
CA ASP A 51 3.33 -16.02 47.68
C ASP A 51 3.29 -14.51 48.00
N GLY A 52 2.94 -13.67 47.01
CA GLY A 52 2.95 -12.21 47.13
C GLY A 52 4.31 -11.57 46.88
N SER A 53 5.36 -12.35 46.64
CA SER A 53 6.68 -11.85 46.27
C SER A 53 6.74 -11.41 44.81
N TRP A 54 7.66 -10.50 44.51
CA TRP A 54 7.90 -10.00 43.16
C TRP A 54 9.24 -10.49 42.63
N THR A 55 9.26 -10.88 41.35
CA THR A 55 10.48 -11.19 40.59
C THR A 55 11.00 -9.95 39.85
N GLY A 56 12.12 -10.08 39.15
CA GLY A 56 12.59 -9.09 38.20
C GLY A 56 13.08 -7.79 38.81
N ILE A 57 13.08 -6.75 37.98
CA ILE A 57 13.42 -5.38 38.36
C ILE A 57 12.53 -4.90 39.51
N ILE A 58 11.21 -5.13 39.44
CA ILE A 58 10.26 -4.72 40.50
C ILE A 58 10.64 -5.37 41.84
N GLY A 59 10.93 -6.68 41.85
CA GLY A 59 11.31 -7.40 43.05
C GLY A 59 12.61 -6.91 43.66
N ASN A 60 13.60 -6.57 42.84
CA ASN A 60 14.89 -6.06 43.33
C ASN A 60 14.76 -4.67 43.96
N VAL A 61 13.98 -3.78 43.36
CA VAL A 61 13.74 -2.43 43.90
C VAL A 61 12.89 -2.49 45.16
N ALA A 62 11.82 -3.30 45.17
CA ALA A 62 10.97 -3.48 46.36
C ALA A 62 11.73 -4.07 47.57
N LYS A 63 12.73 -4.93 47.32
CA LYS A 63 13.59 -5.51 48.36
C LYS A 63 14.75 -4.61 48.79
N GLY A 64 14.92 -3.43 48.18
CA GLY A 64 16.04 -2.53 48.43
C GLY A 64 17.39 -3.03 47.93
N MET A 65 17.41 -3.98 46.97
CA MET A 65 18.64 -4.45 46.33
C MET A 65 19.10 -3.53 45.19
N SER A 66 18.25 -2.63 44.73
CA SER A 66 18.54 -1.66 43.66
C SER A 66 17.79 -0.37 43.93
N ASP A 67 18.45 0.77 43.75
CA ASP A 67 17.88 2.10 44.04
C ASP A 67 17.00 2.63 42.90
N LEU A 68 17.16 2.08 41.69
CA LEU A 68 16.45 2.51 40.49
C LEU A 68 16.26 1.32 39.53
N GLY A 69 15.04 1.16 39.03
CA GLY A 69 14.70 0.25 37.94
C GLY A 69 14.58 0.99 36.61
N VAL A 70 15.35 0.56 35.62
CA VAL A 70 15.43 1.17 34.29
C VAL A 70 15.01 0.16 33.23
N GLY A 71 14.07 0.55 32.37
CA GLY A 71 13.59 -0.26 31.26
C GLY A 71 12.19 0.14 30.83
N PRO A 72 11.64 -0.46 29.75
CA PRO A 72 10.27 -0.23 29.30
C PRO A 72 9.25 -0.89 30.25
N ILE A 73 9.13 -0.34 31.46
CA ILE A 73 8.27 -0.88 32.52
C ILE A 73 6.96 -0.10 32.50
N SER A 74 5.87 -0.79 32.12
CA SER A 74 4.54 -0.19 32.18
C SER A 74 4.11 0.11 33.62
N VAL A 75 3.60 1.31 33.82
CA VAL A 75 2.95 1.73 35.07
C VAL A 75 1.65 0.93 35.25
N THR A 76 1.54 0.24 36.38
CA THR A 76 0.32 -0.51 36.74
C THR A 76 0.03 -0.36 38.23
N ALA A 77 -1.26 -0.30 38.57
CA ALA A 77 -1.71 -0.20 39.97
C ALA A 77 -1.21 -1.38 40.83
N GLU A 78 -0.99 -2.56 40.23
CA GLU A 78 -0.48 -3.73 40.94
C GLU A 78 0.98 -3.51 41.39
N ARG A 79 1.82 -2.92 40.53
CA ARG A 79 3.22 -2.64 40.82
C ARG A 79 3.37 -1.48 41.80
N GLU A 80 2.53 -0.46 41.66
CA GLU A 80 2.50 0.73 42.54
C GLU A 80 2.21 0.39 44.02
N THR A 81 1.73 -0.83 44.31
CA THR A 81 1.55 -1.28 45.69
C THR A 81 2.85 -1.58 46.45
N VAL A 82 3.98 -1.74 45.75
CA VAL A 82 5.28 -2.13 46.35
C VAL A 82 6.45 -1.22 45.96
N ILE A 83 6.23 -0.32 45.01
CA ILE A 83 7.23 0.60 44.46
C ILE A 83 6.55 1.90 44.05
N ASP A 84 7.33 2.97 43.91
CA ASP A 84 6.86 4.22 43.32
C ASP A 84 7.36 4.36 41.88
N PHE A 85 6.60 5.09 41.06
CA PHE A 85 6.99 5.43 39.69
C PHE A 85 7.35 6.91 39.58
N SER A 86 8.31 7.23 38.70
CA SER A 86 8.52 8.61 38.27
C SER A 86 7.39 9.08 37.34
N ALA A 87 7.40 10.38 36.99
CA ALA A 87 6.70 10.85 35.80
C ALA A 87 7.12 9.99 34.59
N PRO A 88 6.18 9.70 33.67
CA PRO A 88 6.47 8.83 32.54
C PRO A 88 7.43 9.50 31.56
N TYR A 89 8.42 8.74 31.10
CA TYR A 89 9.37 9.20 30.08
C TYR A 89 8.96 8.76 28.66
N TYR A 90 7.90 7.95 28.55
CA TYR A 90 7.31 7.50 27.30
C TYR A 90 5.80 7.27 27.46
N ASP A 91 4.99 8.06 26.75
CA ASP A 91 3.55 8.17 27.04
C ASP A 91 2.66 7.06 26.44
N TYR A 92 3.02 6.49 25.27
CA TYR A 92 2.11 5.66 24.48
C TYR A 92 2.67 4.26 24.15
N ALA A 93 2.85 3.43 25.18
CA ALA A 93 3.12 2.01 25.00
C ALA A 93 1.82 1.19 25.14
N GLY A 94 1.07 1.09 24.03
CA GLY A 94 -0.10 0.20 23.92
C GLY A 94 0.21 -1.05 23.11
N LEU A 95 -0.72 -1.99 23.11
CA LEU A 95 -0.71 -3.14 22.22
C LEU A 95 -1.25 -2.73 20.86
N GLN A 96 -0.61 -3.20 19.80
CA GLN A 96 -1.05 -2.97 18.43
C GLN A 96 -0.82 -4.23 17.59
N ILE A 97 -1.56 -4.34 16.49
CA ILE A 97 -1.48 -5.47 15.57
C ILE A 97 -0.46 -5.12 14.49
N LEU A 98 0.51 -6.00 14.28
CA LEU A 98 1.50 -5.95 13.21
C LEU A 98 1.15 -6.97 12.13
N MET A 99 1.12 -6.53 10.88
CA MET A 99 0.87 -7.37 9.71
C MET A 99 1.86 -7.07 8.60
N LYS A 100 1.96 -7.96 7.62
CA LYS A 100 2.70 -7.70 6.39
C LYS A 100 1.95 -6.67 5.58
N ASP A 101 2.66 -5.67 5.08
CA ASP A 101 2.15 -4.74 4.10
C ASP A 101 1.81 -5.52 2.82
N SER A 102 0.51 -5.61 2.53
CA SER A 102 -0.05 -6.29 1.36
C SER A 102 -0.48 -5.28 0.29
N THR A 103 0.01 -4.03 0.34
CA THR A 103 -0.23 -3.06 -0.72
C THR A 103 0.21 -3.67 -2.05
N LYS A 104 -0.74 -3.80 -2.98
CA LYS A 104 -0.46 -4.32 -4.32
C LYS A 104 0.65 -3.47 -4.94
N PRO A 105 1.65 -4.08 -5.60
CA PRO A 105 2.72 -3.31 -6.21
C PRO A 105 2.11 -2.29 -7.16
N LYS A 106 2.53 -1.03 -7.02
CA LYS A 106 2.11 0.06 -7.90
C LYS A 106 2.57 -0.29 -9.31
N SER A 107 1.62 -0.57 -10.21
CA SER A 107 1.94 -0.87 -11.60
C SER A 107 1.96 0.41 -12.42
N LEU A 108 2.89 0.50 -13.37
CA LEU A 108 3.01 1.67 -14.27
C LEU A 108 1.77 1.87 -15.16
N PHE A 109 0.95 0.82 -15.30
CA PHE A 109 -0.26 0.78 -16.15
C PHE A 109 -1.55 0.67 -15.34
N ILE A 110 -1.61 1.26 -14.14
CA ILE A 110 -2.84 1.33 -13.33
C ILE A 110 -4.03 1.85 -14.16
N PHE A 111 -3.81 2.82 -15.05
CA PHE A 111 -4.85 3.39 -15.92
C PHE A 111 -5.49 2.39 -16.90
N ALA A 112 -4.82 1.28 -17.23
CA ALA A 112 -5.37 0.23 -18.09
C ALA A 112 -6.27 -0.76 -17.31
N SER A 113 -6.05 -0.88 -15.99
CA SER A 113 -6.81 -1.78 -15.11
C SER A 113 -8.21 -1.28 -14.74
N VAL A 114 -8.58 -0.07 -15.18
CA VAL A 114 -9.91 0.53 -14.96
C VAL A 114 -11.02 -0.28 -15.63
N PHE A 115 -10.73 -0.91 -16.76
CA PHE A 115 -11.64 -1.81 -17.46
C PHE A 115 -11.07 -3.21 -17.52
N THR A 116 -11.96 -4.21 -17.42
CA THR A 116 -11.62 -5.62 -17.64
C THR A 116 -11.16 -5.84 -19.09
N GLU A 117 -10.26 -6.79 -19.30
CA GLU A 117 -9.72 -7.15 -20.63
C GLU A 117 -10.81 -7.40 -21.69
N ILE A 118 -11.93 -8.00 -21.28
CA ILE A 118 -13.08 -8.25 -22.16
C ILE A 118 -13.67 -6.95 -22.69
N VAL A 119 -13.79 -5.91 -21.85
CA VAL A 119 -14.35 -4.61 -22.25
C VAL A 119 -13.42 -3.93 -23.25
N TRP A 120 -12.10 -4.02 -23.04
CA TRP A 120 -11.11 -3.51 -24.01
C TRP A 120 -11.24 -4.19 -25.37
N ILE A 121 -11.38 -5.51 -25.40
CA ILE A 121 -11.55 -6.27 -26.64
C ILE A 121 -12.85 -5.88 -27.35
N LEU A 122 -13.98 -5.84 -26.63
CA LEU A 122 -15.27 -5.41 -27.19
C LEU A 122 -15.18 -4.01 -27.77
N TRP A 123 -14.48 -3.10 -27.10
CA TRP A 123 -14.29 -1.74 -27.57
C TRP A 123 -13.49 -1.66 -28.87
N PHE A 124 -12.37 -2.39 -28.99
CA PHE A 124 -11.63 -2.51 -30.24
C PHE A 124 -12.50 -3.08 -31.37
N ILE A 125 -13.32 -4.09 -31.08
CA ILE A 125 -14.27 -4.67 -32.03
C ILE A 125 -15.29 -3.61 -32.48
N THR A 126 -15.86 -2.82 -31.57
CA THR A 126 -16.84 -1.77 -31.91
C THR A 126 -16.23 -0.69 -32.82
N ILE A 127 -14.97 -0.30 -32.59
CA ILE A 127 -14.24 0.66 -33.45
C ILE A 127 -14.12 0.10 -34.87
N ILE A 128 -13.63 -1.13 -35.00
CA ILE A 128 -13.43 -1.78 -36.31
C ILE A 128 -14.77 -1.96 -37.02
N MET A 129 -15.81 -2.42 -36.31
CA MET A 129 -17.15 -2.59 -36.86
C MET A 129 -17.73 -1.27 -37.38
N THR A 130 -17.59 -0.18 -36.62
CA THR A 130 -18.06 1.14 -37.05
C THR A 130 -17.30 1.63 -38.27
N ALA A 131 -15.99 1.41 -38.33
CA ALA A 131 -15.15 1.78 -39.48
C ALA A 131 -15.55 1.00 -40.76
N LEU A 132 -15.83 -0.31 -40.63
CA LEU A 132 -16.31 -1.15 -41.73
C LEU A 132 -17.71 -0.75 -42.21
N LEU A 133 -18.63 -0.45 -41.28
CA LEU A 133 -19.96 0.03 -41.62
C LEU A 133 -19.90 1.36 -42.36
N LEU A 134 -19.10 2.32 -41.88
CA LEU A 134 -18.88 3.59 -42.57
C LEU A 134 -18.31 3.38 -43.97
N PHE A 135 -17.29 2.53 -44.11
CA PHE A 135 -16.75 2.16 -45.42
C PHE A 135 -17.82 1.57 -46.34
N GLY A 136 -18.67 0.67 -45.82
CA GLY A 136 -19.81 0.10 -46.54
C GLY A 136 -20.83 1.15 -47.00
N TYR A 137 -21.21 2.08 -46.13
CA TYR A 137 -22.10 3.20 -46.48
C TYR A 137 -21.51 4.08 -47.57
N HIS A 138 -20.21 4.38 -47.50
CA HIS A 138 -19.52 5.15 -48.53
C HIS A 138 -19.44 4.40 -49.86
N ARG A 139 -19.15 3.09 -49.84
CA ARG A 139 -19.09 2.26 -51.04
C ARG A 139 -20.45 2.14 -51.73
N LEU A 140 -21.52 1.96 -50.97
CA LEU A 140 -22.88 1.89 -51.48
C LEU A 140 -23.32 3.22 -52.10
N ARG A 141 -22.99 4.33 -51.43
CA ARG A 141 -23.21 5.68 -51.98
C ARG A 141 -22.48 5.86 -53.30
N ASP A 142 -21.19 5.56 -53.35
CA ASP A 142 -20.38 5.72 -54.57
C ASP A 142 -20.92 4.87 -55.73
N TYR A 143 -21.47 3.68 -55.45
CA TYR A 143 -22.16 2.86 -56.44
C TYR A 143 -23.45 3.53 -56.97
N ILE A 144 -24.29 4.07 -56.09
CA ILE A 144 -25.53 4.77 -56.47
C ILE A 144 -25.19 6.03 -57.28
N THR A 145 -24.27 6.87 -56.79
CA THR A 145 -23.86 8.12 -57.45
C THR A 145 -23.22 7.86 -58.82
N SER A 146 -22.42 6.80 -58.96
CA SER A 146 -21.85 6.39 -60.26
C SER A 146 -22.92 5.99 -61.28
N LYS A 147 -24.08 5.48 -60.83
CA LYS A 147 -25.19 5.09 -61.71
C LYS A 147 -26.02 6.27 -62.22
N TYR A 148 -26.03 7.39 -61.49
CA TYR A 148 -26.79 8.61 -61.80
C TYR A 148 -25.94 9.75 -62.40
N GLY A 149 -24.70 9.49 -62.80
CA GLY A 149 -23.91 10.39 -63.66
C GLY A 149 -23.39 11.68 -63.01
N GLN A 150 -23.49 11.86 -61.69
CA GLN A 150 -22.91 13.02 -61.00
C GLN A 150 -21.48 12.70 -60.53
N THR A 151 -20.47 13.12 -61.30
CA THR A 151 -19.06 13.01 -60.90
C THR A 151 -18.68 14.15 -59.94
N GLY A 152 -19.18 14.08 -58.70
CA GLY A 152 -18.61 14.86 -57.61
C GLY A 152 -17.30 14.22 -57.15
N THR A 153 -16.16 14.87 -57.37
CA THR A 153 -14.85 14.46 -56.86
C THR A 153 -14.67 14.75 -55.37
N ASP A 154 -15.75 14.72 -54.59
CA ASP A 154 -15.73 15.10 -53.18
C ASP A 154 -15.50 13.87 -52.31
N GLY A 155 -14.23 13.69 -51.96
CA GLY A 155 -13.79 12.86 -50.84
C GLY A 155 -14.08 11.37 -50.99
N LYS A 156 -13.29 10.66 -51.81
CA LYS A 156 -13.24 9.19 -51.78
C LYS A 156 -12.75 8.76 -50.39
N PHE A 157 -13.66 8.25 -49.56
CA PHE A 157 -13.30 7.60 -48.29
C PHE A 157 -12.66 6.26 -48.61
N ASN A 158 -11.34 6.17 -48.44
CA ASN A 158 -10.64 4.89 -48.43
C ASN A 158 -10.85 4.21 -47.06
N LEU A 159 -10.69 2.89 -46.97
CA LEU A 159 -10.85 2.15 -45.70
C LEU A 159 -9.99 2.74 -44.57
N MET A 160 -8.77 3.19 -44.91
CA MET A 160 -7.86 3.88 -44.00
C MET A 160 -8.42 5.22 -43.49
N ASN A 161 -9.11 5.98 -44.35
CA ASN A 161 -9.73 7.25 -43.98
C ASN A 161 -10.95 7.03 -43.10
N SER A 162 -11.72 5.96 -43.33
CA SER A 162 -12.82 5.55 -42.46
C SER A 162 -12.33 5.12 -41.08
N PHE A 163 -11.21 4.40 -41.01
CA PHE A 163 -10.58 4.05 -39.74
C PHE A 163 -10.06 5.30 -39.00
N TRP A 164 -9.35 6.19 -39.70
CA TRP A 164 -8.89 7.46 -39.14
C TRP A 164 -10.03 8.32 -38.61
N PHE A 165 -11.16 8.39 -39.34
CA PHE A 165 -12.36 9.10 -38.92
C PHE A 165 -12.92 8.59 -37.57
N VAL A 166 -12.99 7.26 -37.40
CA VAL A 166 -13.50 6.64 -36.18
C VAL A 166 -12.54 6.89 -35.01
N MET A 167 -11.23 6.81 -35.24
CA MET A 167 -10.20 7.14 -34.24
C MET A 167 -10.23 8.63 -33.81
N ALA A 168 -10.39 9.55 -34.77
CA ALA A 168 -10.51 10.98 -34.51
C ALA A 168 -11.81 11.34 -33.77
N SER A 169 -12.89 10.60 -34.03
CA SER A 169 -14.16 10.75 -33.32
C SER A 169 -14.05 10.33 -31.85
N PHE A 170 -13.31 9.26 -31.56
CA PHE A 170 -13.08 8.81 -30.18
C PHE A 170 -12.27 9.82 -29.36
N THR A 171 -11.20 10.36 -29.94
CA THR A 171 -10.29 11.31 -29.26
C THR A 171 -10.88 12.70 -29.06
N GLN A 172 -12.15 12.92 -29.42
CA GLN A 172 -12.85 14.21 -29.37
C GLN A 172 -12.18 15.33 -30.18
N ALA A 173 -11.15 15.01 -30.97
CA ALA A 173 -10.47 15.95 -31.86
C ALA A 173 -11.37 16.37 -33.04
N GLY A 174 -12.39 15.56 -33.35
CA GLY A 174 -13.31 15.79 -34.45
C GLY A 174 -12.71 15.35 -35.80
N PRO A 175 -13.54 14.90 -36.75
CA PRO A 175 -13.05 14.46 -38.05
C PRO A 175 -12.86 15.61 -39.04
N ASP A 176 -11.79 15.57 -39.83
CA ASP A 176 -11.49 16.55 -40.89
C ASP A 176 -12.58 16.60 -42.00
N ARG A 177 -13.36 15.53 -42.16
CA ARG A 177 -14.40 15.42 -43.19
C ARG A 177 -15.66 14.83 -42.61
N SER A 178 -16.78 15.52 -42.78
CA SER A 178 -18.07 15.04 -42.29
C SER A 178 -18.72 14.02 -43.25
N PRO A 179 -19.46 13.04 -42.70
CA PRO A 179 -20.25 12.13 -43.52
C PRO A 179 -21.38 12.88 -44.24
N MET A 180 -21.55 12.59 -45.53
CA MET A 180 -22.45 13.33 -46.41
C MET A 180 -23.89 12.81 -46.40
N THR A 181 -24.13 11.51 -46.12
CA THR A 181 -25.48 10.93 -46.16
C THR A 181 -26.17 11.01 -44.80
N PHE A 182 -27.49 11.17 -44.80
CA PHE A 182 -28.27 11.24 -43.56
C PHE A 182 -28.12 9.96 -42.70
N SER A 183 -28.13 8.78 -43.31
CA SER A 183 -27.96 7.49 -42.60
C SER A 183 -26.58 7.35 -41.95
N SER A 184 -25.51 7.81 -42.62
CA SER A 184 -24.16 7.76 -42.03
C SER A 184 -23.99 8.78 -40.91
N ARG A 185 -24.67 9.93 -40.97
CA ARG A 185 -24.71 10.90 -39.87
C ARG A 185 -25.38 10.33 -38.62
N ILE A 186 -26.46 9.56 -38.77
CA ILE A 186 -27.11 8.88 -37.63
C ILE A 186 -26.15 7.85 -37.01
N LEU A 187 -25.47 7.04 -37.83
CA LEU A 187 -24.49 6.07 -37.33
C LEU A 187 -23.36 6.76 -36.54
N VAL A 188 -22.80 7.84 -37.10
CA VAL A 188 -21.75 8.62 -36.43
C VAL A 188 -22.25 9.29 -35.16
N ALA A 189 -23.47 9.84 -35.15
CA ALA A 189 -24.05 10.45 -33.97
C ALA A 189 -24.24 9.42 -32.84
N GLY A 190 -24.72 8.21 -33.16
CA GLY A 190 -24.80 7.11 -32.21
C GLY A 190 -23.43 6.68 -31.68
N PHE A 191 -22.42 6.62 -32.55
CA PHE A 191 -21.05 6.30 -32.14
C PHE A 191 -20.43 7.40 -31.26
N TRP A 192 -20.66 8.67 -31.55
CA TRP A 192 -20.22 9.79 -30.72
C TRP A 192 -20.84 9.74 -29.33
N PHE A 193 -22.14 9.46 -29.24
CA PHE A 193 -22.81 9.29 -27.96
C PHE A 193 -22.22 8.12 -27.17
N PHE A 194 -21.93 6.99 -27.83
CA PHE A 194 -21.24 5.85 -27.22
C PHE A 194 -19.84 6.21 -26.71
N CYS A 195 -19.00 6.88 -27.51
CA CYS A 195 -17.67 7.33 -27.09
C CYS A 195 -17.73 8.29 -25.89
N HIS A 196 -18.71 9.19 -25.87
CA HIS A 196 -18.89 10.12 -24.75
C HIS A 196 -19.22 9.38 -23.45
N ILE A 197 -20.14 8.41 -23.49
CA ILE A 197 -20.49 7.57 -22.33
C ILE A 197 -19.28 6.77 -21.85
N MET A 198 -18.53 6.15 -22.76
CA MET A 198 -17.35 5.36 -22.40
C MET A 198 -16.26 6.22 -21.75
N MET A 199 -16.00 7.41 -22.29
CA MET A 199 -15.02 8.35 -21.70
C MET A 199 -15.48 8.82 -20.31
N ALA A 200 -16.76 9.20 -20.16
CA ALA A 200 -17.29 9.61 -18.86
C ALA A 200 -17.16 8.48 -17.81
N THR A 201 -17.52 7.25 -18.19
CA THR A 201 -17.41 6.07 -17.31
C THR A 201 -15.95 5.77 -16.96
N TYR A 202 -15.03 5.90 -17.93
CA TYR A 202 -13.60 5.73 -17.69
C TYR A 202 -13.08 6.75 -16.68
N THR A 203 -13.42 8.04 -16.86
CA THR A 203 -12.98 9.10 -15.94
C THR A 203 -13.56 8.91 -14.54
N ALA A 204 -14.82 8.47 -14.41
CA ALA A 204 -15.45 8.22 -13.12
C ALA A 204 -14.82 7.01 -12.40
N ASN A 205 -14.60 5.89 -13.10
CA ASN A 205 -14.01 4.70 -12.51
C ASN A 205 -12.53 4.90 -12.16
N LEU A 206 -11.79 5.66 -12.98
CA LEU A 206 -10.41 6.01 -12.69
C LEU A 206 -10.32 6.87 -11.39
N ALA A 207 -11.18 7.88 -11.24
CA ALA A 207 -11.25 8.69 -10.03
C ALA A 207 -11.63 7.86 -8.79
N ALA A 208 -12.62 6.96 -8.93
CA ALA A 208 -13.01 6.04 -7.87
C ALA A 208 -11.85 5.11 -7.48
N PHE A 209 -11.10 4.57 -8.44
CA PHE A 209 -9.96 3.69 -8.19
C PHE A 209 -8.80 4.38 -7.46
N MET A 210 -8.51 5.64 -7.80
CA MET A 210 -7.50 6.44 -7.09
C MET A 210 -7.88 6.68 -5.62
N THR A 211 -9.17 6.68 -5.32
CA THR A 211 -9.69 6.90 -3.97
C THR A 211 -9.78 5.58 -3.19
N SER A 212 -10.23 4.49 -3.84
CA SER A 212 -10.47 3.18 -3.20
C SER A 212 -9.23 2.34 -3.00
N SER A 213 -8.17 2.54 -3.80
CA SER A 213 -6.87 1.89 -3.59
C SER A 213 -6.20 2.25 -2.25
N ARG A 214 -6.76 3.21 -1.51
CA ARG A 214 -6.34 3.61 -0.15
C ARG A 214 -7.08 2.87 0.97
N LEU A 215 -8.07 2.02 0.66
CA LEU A 215 -9.13 1.63 1.61
C LEU A 215 -9.28 0.10 1.83
N HIS A 216 -8.28 -0.71 1.49
CA HIS A 216 -8.38 -2.17 1.62
C HIS A 216 -7.25 -2.77 2.44
N THR A 217 -7.30 -2.59 3.76
CA THR A 217 -6.80 -3.61 4.69
C THR A 217 -8.00 -4.43 5.15
N PRO A 218 -8.03 -5.77 4.97
CA PRO A 218 -9.19 -6.60 5.34
C PRO A 218 -9.47 -6.61 6.85
N ILE A 219 -8.54 -6.11 7.65
CA ILE A 219 -8.64 -5.98 9.11
C ILE A 219 -8.25 -4.55 9.43
N GLU A 220 -9.14 -3.82 10.11
CA GLU A 220 -8.88 -2.46 10.60
C GLU A 220 -8.81 -2.43 12.12
N SER A 221 -9.45 -3.39 12.80
CA SER A 221 -9.53 -3.43 14.24
C SER A 221 -9.25 -4.82 14.82
N LEU A 222 -9.01 -4.84 16.13
CA LEU A 222 -8.93 -6.09 16.89
C LEU A 222 -10.27 -6.86 16.88
N GLU A 223 -11.40 -6.20 16.64
CA GLU A 223 -12.70 -6.86 16.52
C GLU A 223 -12.79 -7.65 15.22
N ASP A 224 -12.40 -7.04 14.10
CA ASP A 224 -12.39 -7.70 12.80
C ASP A 224 -11.47 -8.91 12.81
N LEU A 225 -10.32 -8.81 13.51
CA LEU A 225 -9.39 -9.92 13.71
C LEU A 225 -10.01 -11.08 14.50
N ALA A 226 -10.94 -10.81 15.41
CA ALA A 226 -11.61 -11.81 16.24
C ALA A 226 -12.74 -12.54 15.50
N ILE A 227 -13.42 -11.86 14.58
CA ILE A 227 -14.54 -12.41 13.79
C ILE A 227 -14.01 -13.27 12.63
N GLN A 228 -12.92 -12.84 12.01
CA GLN A 228 -12.32 -13.54 10.88
C GLN A 228 -11.58 -14.83 11.31
N SER A 229 -11.49 -15.81 10.40
CA SER A 229 -10.80 -17.09 10.63
C SER A 229 -9.66 -17.40 9.65
N GLY A 230 -9.42 -16.55 8.64
CA GLY A 230 -8.43 -16.78 7.59
C GLY A 230 -6.99 -16.40 7.97
N ILE A 231 -6.81 -15.43 8.86
CA ILE A 231 -5.52 -14.92 9.32
C ILE A 231 -5.27 -15.46 10.73
N ARG A 232 -4.15 -16.17 10.88
CA ARG A 232 -3.70 -16.65 12.19
C ARG A 232 -3.10 -15.49 12.97
N TYR A 233 -3.28 -15.45 14.28
CA TYR A 233 -2.68 -14.40 15.09
C TYR A 233 -2.21 -14.93 16.43
N SER A 234 -1.13 -14.32 16.93
CA SER A 234 -0.54 -14.68 18.21
C SER A 234 0.14 -13.49 18.88
N ALA A 235 0.49 -13.70 20.14
CA ALA A 235 1.21 -12.77 20.99
C ALA A 235 2.51 -13.41 21.49
N LEU A 236 3.41 -12.58 22.04
CA LEU A 236 4.66 -13.06 22.65
C LEU A 236 4.39 -13.76 23.99
N ALA A 237 5.00 -14.93 24.19
CA ALA A 237 4.96 -15.67 25.44
C ALA A 237 5.69 -14.91 26.57
N GLY A 238 5.14 -14.93 27.78
CA GLY A 238 5.65 -14.23 28.96
C GLY A 238 5.54 -12.70 28.89
N SER A 239 4.87 -12.15 27.88
CA SER A 239 4.80 -10.71 27.64
C SER A 239 3.55 -10.04 28.21
N VAL A 240 3.54 -8.70 28.19
CA VAL A 240 2.36 -7.89 28.56
C VAL A 240 1.15 -8.24 27.67
N SER A 241 1.37 -8.57 26.39
CA SER A 241 0.31 -8.98 25.46
C SER A 241 -0.39 -10.26 25.91
N GLU A 242 0.37 -11.29 26.32
CA GLU A 242 -0.21 -12.56 26.79
C GLU A 242 -1.03 -12.34 28.07
N ILE A 243 -0.44 -11.63 29.03
CA ILE A 243 -1.11 -11.32 30.31
C ILE A 243 -2.40 -10.54 30.05
N TYR A 244 -2.38 -9.60 29.11
CA TYR A 244 -3.55 -8.83 28.72
C TYR A 244 -4.68 -9.73 28.21
N PHE A 245 -4.41 -10.59 27.22
CA PHE A 245 -5.45 -11.47 26.66
C PHE A 245 -5.96 -12.49 27.68
N LYS A 246 -5.09 -13.07 28.52
CA LYS A 246 -5.49 -13.97 29.60
C LYS A 246 -6.38 -13.28 30.63
N ARG A 247 -6.01 -12.08 31.08
CA ARG A 247 -6.81 -11.30 32.05
C ARG A 247 -8.15 -10.92 31.45
N MET A 248 -8.18 -10.47 30.20
CA MET A 248 -9.41 -10.00 29.57
C MET A 248 -10.39 -11.15 29.28
N ALA A 249 -9.90 -12.31 28.84
CA ALA A 249 -10.74 -13.51 28.71
C ALA A 249 -11.28 -14.00 30.07
N ASN A 250 -10.47 -13.94 31.14
CA ASN A 250 -10.94 -14.30 32.48
C ASN A 250 -12.01 -13.33 33.01
N ILE A 251 -11.85 -12.04 32.75
CA ILE A 251 -12.83 -11.00 33.09
C ILE A 251 -14.15 -11.27 32.35
N GLU A 252 -14.08 -11.53 31.05
CA GLU A 252 -15.23 -11.86 30.20
C GLU A 252 -16.00 -13.09 30.73
N ASN A 253 -15.27 -14.17 31.05
CA ASN A 253 -15.86 -15.37 31.63
C ASN A 253 -16.49 -15.12 33.02
N ASN A 254 -15.86 -14.30 33.86
CA ASN A 254 -16.40 -13.94 35.17
C ASN A 254 -17.70 -13.13 35.02
N PHE A 255 -17.72 -12.12 34.17
CA PHE A 255 -18.94 -11.35 33.89
C PHE A 255 -20.05 -12.24 33.32
N TYR A 256 -19.72 -13.19 32.44
CA TYR A 256 -20.67 -14.18 31.95
C TYR A 256 -21.25 -15.04 33.09
N SER A 257 -20.42 -15.52 34.02
CA SER A 257 -20.90 -16.28 35.18
C SER A 257 -21.80 -15.46 36.10
N LEU A 258 -21.44 -14.21 36.39
CA LEU A 258 -22.25 -13.31 37.21
C LEU A 258 -23.60 -13.02 36.56
N TRP A 259 -23.62 -12.77 35.25
CA TRP A 259 -24.86 -12.59 34.51
C TRP A 259 -25.73 -13.85 34.59
N LYS A 260 -25.15 -15.04 34.39
CA LYS A 260 -25.86 -16.31 34.49
C LYS A 260 -26.48 -16.53 35.87
N GLU A 261 -25.77 -16.17 36.94
CA GLU A 261 -26.29 -16.22 38.32
C GLU A 261 -27.49 -15.29 38.52
N MET A 262 -27.39 -14.05 38.04
CA MET A 262 -28.46 -13.05 38.15
C MET A 262 -29.71 -13.41 37.34
N SER A 263 -29.54 -13.95 36.13
CA SER A 263 -30.64 -14.21 35.20
C SER A 263 -31.33 -15.57 35.44
N TYR A 264 -30.60 -16.63 35.78
CA TYR A 264 -31.15 -17.98 35.92
C TYR A 264 -31.36 -18.43 37.38
N TYR A 265 -30.51 -18.00 38.31
CA TYR A 265 -30.47 -18.55 39.68
C TYR A 265 -31.01 -17.60 40.76
N SER A 266 -31.52 -16.42 40.39
CA SER A 266 -32.11 -15.48 41.35
C SER A 266 -33.36 -16.06 42.01
N THR A 267 -33.51 -15.89 43.33
CA THR A 267 -34.61 -16.47 44.13
C THR A 267 -35.98 -15.83 43.91
N SER A 268 -36.07 -14.71 43.18
CA SER A 268 -37.33 -14.00 42.94
C SER A 268 -37.71 -13.96 41.46
N GLN A 269 -38.90 -14.48 41.15
CA GLN A 269 -39.44 -14.55 39.77
C GLN A 269 -39.54 -13.17 39.08
N SER A 270 -39.80 -12.12 39.85
CA SER A 270 -39.86 -10.73 39.36
C SER A 270 -38.51 -10.14 38.98
N THR A 271 -37.42 -10.69 39.53
CA THR A 271 -36.05 -10.29 39.22
C THR A 271 -35.54 -11.04 37.99
N ILE A 272 -35.86 -12.32 37.90
CA ILE A 272 -35.60 -13.14 36.69
C ILE A 272 -36.24 -12.50 35.46
N SER A 273 -37.52 -12.13 35.54
CA SER A 273 -38.23 -11.53 34.39
C SER A 273 -37.66 -10.17 33.96
N LYS A 274 -36.98 -9.44 34.86
CA LYS A 274 -36.31 -8.17 34.53
C LYS A 274 -34.96 -8.38 33.84
N TYR A 275 -34.27 -9.49 34.09
CA TYR A 275 -32.93 -9.77 33.57
C TYR A 275 -32.89 -10.82 32.45
N ALA A 276 -34.01 -11.48 32.16
CA ALA A 276 -34.16 -12.41 31.05
C ALA A 276 -34.23 -11.66 29.70
N VAL A 277 -33.06 -11.26 29.19
CA VAL A 277 -32.88 -10.71 27.84
C VAL A 277 -32.24 -11.79 26.97
N TRP A 278 -32.75 -11.97 25.75
CA TRP A 278 -32.28 -13.01 24.82
C TRP A 278 -30.87 -12.77 24.28
N ASP A 279 -30.48 -11.51 24.12
CA ASP A 279 -29.15 -11.11 23.65
C ASP A 279 -28.46 -10.27 24.73
N TYR A 280 -27.60 -10.89 25.54
CA TYR A 280 -26.74 -10.16 26.46
C TYR A 280 -25.50 -9.67 25.70
N PRO A 281 -25.11 -8.37 25.79
CA PRO A 281 -24.06 -7.78 24.95
C PRO A 281 -22.63 -8.08 25.42
N LEU A 282 -22.40 -9.16 26.17
CA LEU A 282 -21.05 -9.67 26.37
C LEU A 282 -20.73 -10.60 25.21
N GLY A 283 -20.19 -10.03 24.14
CA GLY A 283 -19.64 -10.85 23.06
C GLY A 283 -18.45 -11.67 23.56
N ASP A 284 -18.37 -12.92 23.10
CA ASP A 284 -17.25 -13.84 23.34
C ASP A 284 -15.97 -13.39 22.61
N ARG A 285 -15.56 -12.13 22.76
CA ARG A 285 -14.50 -11.54 21.94
C ARG A 285 -13.13 -12.02 22.42
N TYR A 286 -12.78 -11.76 23.67
CA TYR A 286 -11.44 -12.07 24.18
C TYR A 286 -11.28 -13.56 24.46
N THR A 287 -12.36 -14.26 24.79
CA THR A 287 -12.36 -15.73 24.89
C THR A 287 -12.07 -16.39 23.53
N ARG A 288 -12.70 -15.92 22.44
CA ARG A 288 -12.38 -16.38 21.07
C ARG A 288 -10.96 -16.03 20.66
N ILE A 289 -10.52 -14.80 20.89
CA ILE A 289 -9.14 -14.36 20.60
C ILE A 289 -8.15 -15.26 21.34
N LEU A 290 -8.33 -15.49 22.64
CA LEU A 290 -7.41 -16.31 23.42
C LEU A 290 -7.43 -17.78 22.95
N SER A 291 -8.60 -18.32 22.59
CA SER A 291 -8.71 -19.65 22.00
C SER A 291 -7.95 -19.76 20.67
N ALA A 292 -8.09 -18.76 19.79
CA ALA A 292 -7.36 -18.68 18.53
C ALA A 292 -5.84 -18.53 18.75
N ILE A 293 -5.40 -17.75 19.74
CA ILE A 293 -3.98 -17.67 20.12
C ILE A 293 -3.48 -19.01 20.67
N ASN A 294 -4.29 -19.72 21.47
CA ASN A 294 -3.90 -21.03 22.00
C ASN A 294 -3.80 -22.10 20.91
N THR A 295 -4.66 -22.05 19.88
CA THR A 295 -4.59 -22.97 18.73
C THR A 295 -3.38 -22.71 17.83
N THR A 296 -2.99 -21.45 17.67
CA THR A 296 -1.77 -21.08 16.93
C THR A 296 -0.49 -21.27 17.75
N GLY A 297 -0.59 -21.15 19.07
CA GLY A 297 0.53 -21.15 20.01
C GLY A 297 1.13 -19.76 20.21
N PHE A 298 1.49 -19.43 21.45
CA PHE A 298 2.24 -18.21 21.74
C PHE A 298 3.63 -18.25 21.11
N VAL A 299 4.09 -17.10 20.62
CA VAL A 299 5.41 -16.97 20.01
C VAL A 299 6.47 -16.85 21.12
N ASN A 300 7.55 -17.63 21.05
CA ASN A 300 8.59 -17.61 22.10
C ASN A 300 9.52 -16.39 22.01
N THR A 301 9.81 -15.89 20.81
CA THR A 301 10.75 -14.78 20.58
C THR A 301 10.17 -13.74 19.63
N SER A 302 10.46 -12.46 19.88
CA SER A 302 9.96 -11.35 19.05
C SER A 302 10.41 -11.48 17.59
N SER A 303 11.65 -11.92 17.34
CA SER A 303 12.17 -12.17 15.99
C SER A 303 11.38 -13.24 15.22
N LEU A 304 10.99 -14.32 15.88
CA LEU A 304 10.16 -15.37 15.29
C LEU A 304 8.77 -14.83 14.91
N GLY A 305 8.19 -13.98 15.77
CA GLY A 305 6.90 -13.34 15.49
C GLY A 305 6.95 -12.46 14.25
N ILE A 306 8.00 -11.67 14.09
CA ILE A 306 8.22 -10.83 12.90
C ILE A 306 8.43 -11.69 11.66
N GLN A 307 9.19 -12.79 11.75
CA GLN A 307 9.38 -13.72 10.64
C GLN A 307 8.05 -14.32 10.17
N MET A 308 7.21 -14.78 11.10
CA MET A 308 5.88 -15.31 10.78
C MET A 308 4.99 -14.26 10.09
N VAL A 309 5.04 -13.00 10.53
CA VAL A 309 4.33 -11.91 9.84
C VAL A 309 4.81 -11.77 8.40
N MET A 310 6.12 -11.83 8.16
CA MET A 310 6.70 -11.69 6.83
C MET A 310 6.38 -12.84 5.87
N GLU A 311 6.24 -14.05 6.40
CA GLU A 311 5.74 -15.21 5.64
C GLU A 311 4.31 -14.98 5.13
N GLY A 312 3.53 -14.13 5.81
CA GLY A 312 2.18 -13.72 5.42
C GLY A 312 1.08 -14.54 6.09
N ASN A 313 -0.19 -14.12 5.91
CA ASN A 313 -1.37 -14.73 6.55
C ASN A 313 -1.27 -14.88 8.08
N PHE A 314 -0.48 -14.00 8.71
CA PHE A 314 -0.25 -13.98 10.15
C PHE A 314 -0.27 -12.53 10.66
N ALA A 315 -0.92 -12.32 11.80
CA ALA A 315 -0.94 -11.05 12.51
C ALA A 315 -0.33 -11.21 13.90
N TYR A 316 0.58 -10.31 14.27
CA TYR A 316 1.33 -10.38 15.51
C TYR A 316 0.94 -9.24 16.43
N VAL A 317 0.50 -9.55 17.66
CA VAL A 317 0.11 -8.52 18.63
C VAL A 317 1.26 -8.25 19.59
N HIS A 318 1.79 -7.03 19.55
CA HIS A 318 2.90 -6.63 20.40
C HIS A 318 2.82 -5.15 20.78
N GLU A 319 3.77 -4.68 21.60
CA GLU A 319 3.79 -3.32 22.08
C GLU A 319 4.18 -2.36 20.94
N THR A 320 3.40 -1.29 20.81
CA THR A 320 3.53 -0.23 19.80
C THR A 320 4.97 0.28 19.65
N PRO A 321 5.71 0.65 20.72
CA PRO A 321 7.10 1.10 20.56
C PRO A 321 8.02 0.03 19.94
N LEU A 322 7.81 -1.24 20.25
CA LEU A 322 8.61 -2.34 19.71
C LEU A 322 8.26 -2.59 18.24
N ILE A 323 6.96 -2.57 17.90
CA ILE A 323 6.50 -2.68 16.51
C ILE A 323 7.07 -1.54 15.67
N LYS A 324 6.95 -0.29 16.13
CA LYS A 324 7.50 0.89 15.42
C LYS A 324 9.00 0.78 15.21
N TYR A 325 9.73 0.25 16.20
CA TYR A 325 11.16 0.04 16.07
C TYR A 325 11.48 -1.03 15.01
N GLU A 326 10.72 -2.12 14.95
CA GLU A 326 10.94 -3.17 13.96
C GLU A 326 10.53 -2.75 12.55
N MET A 327 9.46 -1.96 12.41
CA MET A 327 9.09 -1.29 11.15
C MET A 327 10.18 -0.30 10.69
N SER A 328 10.88 0.35 11.61
CA SER A 328 11.98 1.27 11.25
C SER A 328 13.18 0.55 10.61
N LYS A 329 13.36 -0.74 10.94
CA LYS A 329 14.42 -1.61 10.40
C LYS A 329 14.00 -2.36 9.16
N THR A 330 12.79 -2.92 9.17
CA THR A 330 12.33 -3.89 8.18
C THR A 330 11.16 -3.33 7.40
N CYS A 331 11.34 -3.09 6.09
CA CYS A 331 10.27 -2.61 5.23
C CYS A 331 9.24 -3.73 4.94
N GLY A 332 8.01 -3.36 4.57
CA GLY A 332 6.95 -4.33 4.23
C GLY A 332 6.15 -4.82 5.44
N LEU A 333 6.23 -4.10 6.56
CA LEU A 333 5.41 -4.28 7.75
C LEU A 333 4.47 -3.08 7.86
N MET A 334 3.23 -3.32 8.29
CA MET A 334 2.23 -2.30 8.58
C MET A 334 1.56 -2.57 9.92
N THR A 335 1.20 -1.50 10.64
CA THR A 335 0.34 -1.58 11.81
C THR A 335 -1.12 -1.52 11.41
N VAL A 336 -1.96 -2.30 12.08
CA VAL A 336 -3.40 -2.31 11.89
C VAL A 336 -4.11 -1.78 13.13
N GLY A 337 -5.03 -0.84 12.90
CA GLY A 337 -5.88 -0.24 13.94
C GLY A 337 -5.16 0.67 14.91
N ALA A 338 -5.94 1.27 15.81
CA ALA A 338 -5.42 2.08 16.91
C ALA A 338 -4.79 1.18 17.99
N ALA A 339 -3.75 1.70 18.65
CA ALA A 339 -3.19 1.03 19.82
C ALA A 339 -4.22 0.95 20.95
N PHE A 340 -4.28 -0.19 21.64
CA PHE A 340 -5.19 -0.46 22.74
C PHE A 340 -4.41 -0.85 24.00
N SER A 341 -5.04 -0.74 25.18
CA SER A 341 -4.36 -0.95 26.47
C SER A 341 -3.08 -0.12 26.62
N ALA A 342 -3.11 1.13 26.16
CA ALA A 342 -1.98 2.04 26.25
C ALA A 342 -1.65 2.33 27.72
N LYS A 343 -0.38 2.11 28.08
CA LYS A 343 0.18 2.43 29.38
C LYS A 343 1.48 3.20 29.16
N PRO A 344 1.81 4.15 30.03
CA PRO A 344 3.09 4.82 29.93
C PRO A 344 4.22 3.96 30.51
N TYR A 345 5.46 4.24 30.09
CA TYR A 345 6.65 3.74 30.78
C TYR A 345 7.25 4.80 31.68
N ALA A 346 7.66 4.37 32.88
CA ALA A 346 8.27 5.23 33.88
C ALA A 346 9.47 4.52 34.52
N PHE A 347 10.33 5.28 35.17
CA PHE A 347 11.36 4.72 36.02
C PHE A 347 10.74 4.18 37.31
N VAL A 348 11.33 3.11 37.82
CA VAL A 348 10.87 2.44 39.04
C VAL A 348 11.77 2.86 40.20
N LEU A 349 11.17 3.34 41.28
CA LEU A 349 11.89 3.75 42.48
C LEU A 349 11.35 3.01 43.72
N PRO A 350 12.14 2.87 44.79
CA PRO A 350 11.66 2.34 46.06
C PRO A 350 10.48 3.16 46.58
N GLU A 351 9.55 2.50 47.28
CA GLU A 351 8.40 3.15 47.91
C GLU A 351 8.87 4.29 48.84
N LYS A 352 8.22 5.46 48.73
CA LYS A 352 8.51 6.70 49.48
C LYS A 352 9.91 7.28 49.23
N SER A 353 10.52 7.00 48.08
CA SER A 353 11.84 7.54 47.75
C SER A 353 11.77 9.03 47.35
N PRO A 354 12.60 9.92 47.94
CA PRO A 354 12.65 11.32 47.54
C PRO A 354 13.19 11.53 46.11
N LEU A 355 13.81 10.50 45.52
CA LEU A 355 14.26 10.53 44.14
C LEU A 355 13.09 10.52 43.15
N ALA A 356 11.91 10.02 43.55
CA ALA A 356 10.77 9.92 42.65
C ALA A 356 10.29 11.31 42.21
N ASP A 357 10.20 12.26 43.15
CA ASP A 357 9.83 13.64 42.88
C ASP A 357 10.90 14.39 42.06
N GLN A 358 12.18 14.13 42.35
CA GLN A 358 13.30 14.74 41.62
C GLN A 358 13.34 14.26 40.17
N PHE A 359 13.22 12.95 39.93
CA PHE A 359 13.14 12.37 38.59
C PHE A 359 11.92 12.92 37.84
N SER A 360 10.77 12.97 38.50
CA SER A 360 9.53 13.48 37.90
C SER A 360 9.67 14.93 37.45
N SER A 361 10.24 15.79 38.29
CA SER A 361 10.45 17.20 37.96
C SER A 361 11.36 17.36 36.76
N VAL A 362 12.48 16.62 36.71
CA VAL A 362 13.43 16.68 35.59
C VAL A 362 12.83 16.11 34.30
N ILE A 363 12.06 15.02 34.36
CA ILE A 363 11.40 14.46 33.17
C ILE A 363 10.42 15.47 32.56
N LEU A 364 9.67 16.19 33.39
CA LEU A 364 8.76 17.25 32.93
C LEU A 364 9.53 18.42 32.28
N GLU A 365 10.70 18.79 32.81
CA GLU A 365 11.59 19.76 32.15
C GLU A 365 12.06 19.26 30.78
N LEU A 366 12.55 18.02 30.70
CA LEU A 366 13.00 17.39 29.45
C LEU A 366 11.88 17.32 28.39
N GLN A 367 10.65 17.09 28.84
CA GLN A 367 9.46 17.12 27.98
C GLN A 367 9.18 18.53 27.47
N SER A 368 9.24 19.55 28.34
CA SER A 368 9.04 20.96 27.98
C SER A 368 10.09 21.48 26.99
N GLU A 369 11.32 20.99 27.09
CA GLU A 369 12.44 21.34 26.20
C GLU A 369 12.49 20.51 24.91
N LEU A 370 11.53 19.60 24.70
CA LEU A 370 11.47 18.67 23.56
C LEU A 370 12.71 17.76 23.44
N ILE A 371 13.44 17.52 24.52
CA ILE A 371 14.60 16.62 24.52
C ILE A 371 14.14 15.17 24.35
N LEU A 372 13.04 14.78 25.01
CA LEU A 372 12.47 13.43 24.88
C LEU A 372 12.09 13.11 23.42
N GLU A 373 11.51 14.07 22.69
CA GLU A 373 11.18 13.88 21.26
C GLU A 373 12.43 13.80 20.39
N LYS A 374 13.47 14.62 20.64
CA LYS A 374 14.76 14.50 19.94
C LYS A 374 15.41 13.14 20.15
N LEU A 375 15.39 12.63 21.39
CA LEU A 375 15.89 11.29 21.70
C LEU A 375 15.04 10.21 21.04
N LYS A 376 13.71 10.36 21.00
CA LYS A 376 12.82 9.43 20.32
C LYS A 376 13.06 9.39 18.81
N GLU A 377 13.27 10.53 18.17
CA GLU A 377 13.69 10.60 16.77
C GLU A 377 15.01 9.86 16.55
N LYS A 378 16.01 10.05 17.42
CA LYS A 378 17.31 9.34 17.32
C LYS A 378 17.16 7.82 17.27
N TRP A 379 16.25 7.25 18.07
CA TRP A 379 16.10 5.80 18.22
C TRP A 379 15.08 5.15 17.28
N TRP A 380 14.02 5.85 16.88
CA TRP A 380 12.96 5.33 16.02
C TRP A 380 13.00 5.83 14.56
N ARG A 381 13.91 6.75 14.21
CA ARG A 381 14.09 7.17 12.82
C ARG A 381 14.58 5.99 11.98
N SER A 382 13.89 5.73 10.87
CA SER A 382 14.31 4.68 9.93
C SER A 382 15.72 4.98 9.41
N LYS A 383 16.61 3.99 9.58
CA LYS A 383 17.98 4.05 9.06
C LYS A 383 18.05 3.65 7.59
N ASN A 384 16.98 3.07 7.04
CA ASN A 384 16.90 2.62 5.65
C ASN A 384 16.10 3.64 4.80
N PRO A 385 16.73 4.37 3.88
CA PRO A 385 16.04 5.31 3.00
C PRO A 385 15.07 4.62 2.02
N THR A 386 15.13 3.29 1.90
CA THR A 386 14.21 2.49 1.09
C THR A 386 12.89 2.15 1.80
N CYS A 387 12.85 2.22 3.14
CA CYS A 387 11.62 2.01 3.91
C CYS A 387 10.80 3.30 4.10
N SER A 388 11.22 4.43 3.52
CA SER A 388 10.44 5.66 3.54
C SER A 388 9.26 5.56 2.57
N GLY A 389 8.31 4.67 2.86
CA GLY A 389 6.94 4.87 2.48
C GLY A 389 6.45 6.04 3.32
N THR A 390 6.59 7.25 2.79
CA THR A 390 6.05 8.47 3.39
C THR A 390 4.60 8.23 3.76
N THR A 391 4.32 8.20 5.06
CA THR A 391 3.00 8.41 5.67
C THR A 391 2.55 9.87 5.47
N ASP A 392 2.78 10.42 4.28
CA ASP A 392 2.30 11.74 3.90
C ASP A 392 1.05 11.49 3.06
N GLU A 393 -0.10 11.56 3.73
CA GLU A 393 -1.43 11.40 3.17
C GLU A 393 -1.78 12.44 2.06
N ASN A 394 -0.84 13.34 1.73
CA ASN A 394 -1.02 14.46 0.81
C ASN A 394 -0.09 14.47 -0.42
N THR A 395 0.66 13.41 -0.70
CA THR A 395 1.45 13.39 -1.94
C THR A 395 0.51 13.18 -3.14
N GLY A 396 0.55 14.11 -4.10
CA GLY A 396 -0.20 14.04 -5.36
C GLY A 396 0.13 12.80 -6.20
N LEU A 397 -0.41 12.74 -7.42
CA LEU A 397 -0.16 11.63 -8.36
C LEU A 397 1.35 11.39 -8.54
N THR A 398 1.81 10.20 -8.15
CA THR A 398 3.22 9.82 -8.21
C THR A 398 3.64 9.49 -9.65
N LEU A 399 4.92 9.68 -10.00
CA LEU A 399 5.46 9.31 -11.30
C LEU A 399 5.22 7.81 -11.61
N GLU A 400 5.21 6.96 -10.59
CA GLU A 400 4.91 5.52 -10.74
C GLU A 400 3.47 5.28 -11.22
N SER A 401 2.52 6.14 -10.86
CA SER A 401 1.13 6.03 -11.31
C SER A 401 0.88 6.57 -12.73
N LEU A 402 1.70 7.52 -13.19
CA LEU A 402 1.58 8.16 -14.51
C LEU A 402 2.64 7.71 -15.53
N GLY A 403 3.64 6.93 -15.09
CA GLY A 403 4.81 6.55 -15.89
C GLY A 403 4.47 5.80 -17.17
N GLY A 404 3.46 4.92 -17.14
CA GLY A 404 3.04 4.18 -18.32
C GLY A 404 2.50 5.07 -19.45
N ILE A 405 1.93 6.23 -19.15
CA ILE A 405 1.43 7.18 -20.17
C ILE A 405 2.62 7.74 -20.98
N PHE A 406 3.71 8.11 -20.31
CA PHE A 406 4.93 8.58 -20.98
C PHE A 406 5.57 7.50 -21.85
N ILE A 407 5.57 6.25 -21.39
CA ILE A 407 6.07 5.10 -22.17
C ILE A 407 5.26 4.91 -23.47
N VAL A 408 3.94 5.04 -23.40
CA VAL A 408 3.06 4.92 -24.59
C VAL A 408 3.36 6.03 -25.61
N ILE A 409 3.58 7.27 -25.15
CA ILE A 409 3.92 8.40 -26.04
C ILE A 409 5.26 8.15 -26.73
N LEU A 410 6.29 7.76 -25.97
CA LEU A 410 7.62 7.46 -26.52
C LEU A 410 7.58 6.30 -27.51
N GLY A 411 6.82 5.24 -27.20
CA GLY A 411 6.59 4.12 -28.11
C GLY A 411 5.90 4.55 -29.41
N GLY A 412 4.92 5.45 -29.34
CA GLY A 412 4.24 6.02 -30.50
C GLY A 412 5.17 6.85 -31.38
N CYS A 413 6.01 7.70 -30.78
CA CYS A 413 7.04 8.46 -31.50
C CYS A 413 8.04 7.53 -32.19
N PHE A 414 8.52 6.50 -31.48
CA PHE A 414 9.45 5.52 -32.04
C PHE A 414 8.83 4.76 -33.22
N LEU A 415 7.60 4.26 -33.07
CA LEU A 415 6.88 3.58 -34.14
C LEU A 415 6.67 4.49 -35.37
N SER A 416 6.37 5.76 -35.15
CA SER A 416 6.25 6.76 -36.24
C SER A 416 7.56 6.89 -37.04
N TYR A 417 8.71 7.00 -36.36
CA TYR A 417 10.01 7.05 -37.04
C TYR A 417 10.35 5.76 -37.80
N VAL A 418 9.99 4.60 -37.25
CA VAL A 418 10.17 3.30 -37.92
C VAL A 418 9.34 3.22 -39.20
N VAL A 419 8.07 3.64 -39.14
CA VAL A 419 7.19 3.66 -40.31
C VAL A 419 7.71 4.64 -41.37
N LEU A 420 8.14 5.85 -40.97
CA LEU A 420 8.76 6.81 -41.88
C LEU A 420 10.00 6.22 -42.57
N GLY A 421 10.86 5.55 -41.80
CA GLY A 421 12.04 4.85 -42.33
C GLY A 421 11.66 3.78 -43.36
N ALA A 422 10.67 2.95 -43.05
CA ALA A 422 10.15 1.92 -43.96
C ALA A 422 9.56 2.53 -45.24
N GLU A 423 8.80 3.62 -45.14
CA GLU A 423 8.25 4.34 -46.29
C GLU A 423 9.34 4.88 -47.22
N LEU A 424 10.39 5.49 -46.64
CA LEU A 424 11.53 6.00 -47.41
C LEU A 424 12.28 4.87 -48.13
N ILE A 425 12.45 3.71 -47.47
CA ILE A 425 13.08 2.53 -48.07
C ILE A 425 12.23 1.99 -49.23
N VAL A 426 10.92 1.81 -49.02
CA VAL A 426 10.01 1.33 -50.07
C VAL A 426 9.96 2.30 -51.24
N ASN A 427 9.96 3.60 -50.99
CA ASN A 427 9.94 4.61 -52.04
C ASN A 427 11.26 4.61 -52.84
N LYS A 428 12.41 4.50 -52.16
CA LYS A 428 13.72 4.36 -52.80
C LYS A 428 13.80 3.10 -53.68
N ILE A 429 13.30 1.96 -53.21
CA ILE A 429 13.23 0.71 -54.00
C ILE A 429 12.31 0.88 -55.22
N ARG A 430 11.15 1.53 -55.06
CA ARG A 430 10.23 1.82 -56.17
C ARG A 430 10.85 2.75 -57.20
N LEU A 431 11.58 3.77 -56.77
CA LEU A 431 12.30 4.70 -57.66
C LEU A 431 13.46 4.01 -58.39
N SER A 432 14.23 3.17 -57.71
CA SER A 432 15.29 2.38 -58.35
C SER A 432 14.75 1.40 -59.41
N ARG A 433 13.59 0.77 -59.16
CA ARG A 433 12.90 -0.06 -60.16
C ARG A 433 12.36 0.75 -61.34
N LYS A 434 11.84 1.96 -61.13
CA LYS A 434 11.41 2.86 -62.22
C LYS A 434 12.59 3.37 -63.04
N GLY A 435 13.72 3.71 -62.40
CA GLY A 435 14.97 4.09 -63.09
C GLY A 435 15.49 2.99 -64.01
N ASN A 436 15.50 1.72 -63.56
CA ASN A 436 15.88 0.58 -64.41
C ASN A 436 14.88 0.29 -65.54
N ALA A 437 13.58 0.54 -65.34
CA ALA A 437 12.57 0.39 -66.39
C ALA A 437 12.60 1.51 -67.44
N SER A 438 12.96 2.74 -67.05
CA SER A 438 13.15 3.84 -68.01
C SER A 438 14.42 3.67 -68.85
N VAL A 439 15.50 3.10 -68.28
CA VAL A 439 16.74 2.78 -69.02
C VAL A 439 16.51 1.61 -69.99
N SER A 440 15.70 0.60 -69.66
CA SER A 440 15.37 -0.47 -70.60
C SER A 440 14.47 0.00 -71.77
N ILE A 441 13.57 0.95 -71.53
CA ILE A 441 12.72 1.55 -72.58
C ILE A 441 13.53 2.50 -73.48
N LEU A 442 14.49 3.28 -72.94
CA LEU A 442 15.39 4.10 -73.76
C LEU A 442 16.39 3.25 -74.56
N CYS A 443 16.90 2.15 -74.00
CA CYS A 443 17.80 1.24 -74.73
C CYS A 443 17.07 0.45 -75.83
N GLY A 444 15.77 0.14 -75.63
CA GLY A 444 14.92 -0.48 -76.65
C GLY A 444 14.50 0.46 -77.80
N SER A 445 14.51 1.78 -77.57
CA SER A 445 14.16 2.78 -78.60
C SER A 445 15.37 3.29 -79.39
N LEU A 446 16.56 3.38 -78.77
CA LEU A 446 17.79 3.69 -79.51
C LEU A 446 18.24 2.55 -80.45
N HIS A 447 17.91 1.29 -80.16
CA HIS A 447 18.31 0.16 -81.01
C HIS A 447 17.44 -0.04 -82.26
N CYS A 448 16.32 0.68 -82.40
CA CYS A 448 15.40 0.57 -83.55
C CYS A 448 15.56 1.65 -84.62
N GLN A 449 16.45 2.64 -84.45
CA GLN A 449 16.64 3.73 -85.43
C GLN A 449 17.76 3.48 -86.45
N GLN A 450 18.44 2.33 -86.41
CA GLN A 450 19.51 1.96 -87.35
C GLN A 450 19.11 0.87 -88.39
N ALA A 451 17.83 0.50 -88.50
CA ALA A 451 17.38 -0.58 -89.40
C ALA A 451 16.29 -0.13 -90.40
N GLY A 452 16.43 1.06 -91.00
CA GLY A 452 15.42 1.63 -91.89
C GLY A 452 15.92 2.40 -93.11
N GLU A 453 17.18 2.26 -93.53
CA GLU A 453 17.69 3.07 -94.65
C GLU A 453 18.71 2.29 -95.51
N HIS A 454 18.25 1.27 -96.25
CA HIS A 454 18.95 0.73 -97.42
C HIS A 454 18.04 -0.14 -98.29
N ARG A 455 17.28 0.48 -99.22
CA ARG A 455 16.98 -0.01 -100.59
C ARG A 455 15.78 0.74 -101.19
N ASN A 456 16.06 1.75 -102.03
CA ASN A 456 15.65 1.83 -103.44
C ASN A 456 16.03 3.22 -103.99
N ASN A 457 17.15 3.33 -104.70
CA ASN A 457 17.31 3.15 -106.15
C ASN A 457 17.01 4.43 -106.96
N VAL A 458 18.09 5.12 -107.35
CA VAL A 458 18.42 5.62 -108.71
C VAL A 458 17.26 6.07 -109.61
N ARG A 459 17.20 7.39 -109.88
CA ARG A 459 17.02 8.06 -111.20
C ARG A 459 16.72 9.54 -110.95
N LYS A 460 17.13 10.54 -111.72
CA LYS A 460 18.13 10.78 -112.77
C LYS A 460 17.92 12.29 -113.07
N HIS A 461 19.02 13.02 -113.15
CA HIS A 461 19.27 14.19 -114.02
C HIS A 461 18.36 15.44 -114.02
N ILE A 462 19.07 16.56 -113.83
CA ILE A 462 18.83 17.98 -114.18
C ILE A 462 17.99 18.77 -113.18
#